data_AF-A0A975YPM8-F1
#
_entry.id   AF-A0A975YPM8-F1
#
_cell.length_a   1.000
_cell.length_b   1.000
_cell.length_c   1.000
_cell.angle_alpha   90.00
_cell.angle_beta   90.00
_cell.angle_gamma   90.00
#
_symmetry.space_group_name_H-M   'P 1'
#
loop_
_entity.id
_entity.type
_entity.pdbx_description
1 polymer ?
#
loop_
_entity_poly.entity_id
_entity_poly.type
_entity_poly.pdbx_seq_one_letter_code
_entity_poly.pdbx_strand_id
1 'polypeptide(L)'
;MNKRLSLLGITFILTLMTSMYSYAAPQAPADLKGALCLVRADDKVVLIDELITKQLSLPGGTITSGETPAEAAQRETWEETGLVVSVGQLLGYAGKAAVFDCVSDSDIITYQYINQWGGFELPVWYAPHYGIEVARAMLIQPQRVDTGNYRYPEEWPEIEKMFASATEQSINSVPDLIKAAPAISQYELGWISALQYSIAELSAPVSQFISRLILLGGAFASPAFGLLLFPLLYWQSGKAFCFKAFFSVAVTSLICLIAQQGFVLPRPYAYLPSLQLVESSGYGFPSLPIAVWVSLGILWLLDNEKLGWNKSSAALGVSALCLAFSLFYSGRAFMVDMIVGAMLGALVAWHIVRLNEKPNINVDKLLSSRRVWLGLTAVSAAVAFWWQMPVFGAWLVILALLTLIVMTVMPKMEEISLRQALLMSVVLLAGHYLVNYAATFVSSSGMLSLVIDLLRQPLLIGLFCLMVRTIKLRPAVKVA
;
A
#
# COMPACT_ATOMS: atom_id res chain seq x y z
N MET A 1 55.35 -63.40 -11.57
CA MET A 1 55.17 -62.10 -12.26
C MET A 1 53.69 -61.65 -12.32
N ASN A 2 52.78 -62.12 -11.44
CA ASN A 2 51.32 -61.90 -11.59
C ASN A 2 50.62 -61.20 -10.40
N LYS A 3 51.34 -60.71 -9.38
CA LYS A 3 50.70 -60.02 -8.22
C LYS A 3 50.86 -58.49 -8.21
N ARG A 4 51.72 -57.91 -9.06
CA ARG A 4 51.91 -56.45 -9.14
C ARG A 4 51.00 -55.74 -10.16
N LEU A 5 50.41 -56.46 -11.11
CA LEU A 5 49.46 -55.88 -12.09
C LEU A 5 48.06 -55.60 -11.49
N SER A 6 47.68 -56.30 -10.41
CA SER A 6 46.36 -56.15 -9.79
C SER A 6 46.24 -54.88 -8.94
N LEU A 7 47.34 -54.41 -8.32
CA LEU A 7 47.29 -53.23 -7.45
C LEU A 7 47.18 -51.93 -8.26
N LEU A 8 47.89 -51.83 -9.39
CA LEU A 8 47.87 -50.66 -10.29
C LEU A 8 46.53 -50.48 -11.02
N GLY A 9 45.85 -51.59 -11.36
CA GLY A 9 44.52 -51.53 -11.95
C GLY A 9 43.45 -51.04 -10.96
N ILE A 10 43.60 -51.39 -9.68
CA ILE A 10 42.66 -50.96 -8.63
C ILE A 10 42.88 -49.48 -8.28
N THR A 11 44.13 -48.98 -8.23
CA THR A 11 44.38 -47.54 -8.01
C THR A 11 43.91 -46.68 -9.19
N PHE A 12 44.05 -47.15 -10.44
CA PHE A 12 43.58 -46.40 -11.61
C PHE A 12 42.04 -46.29 -11.67
N ILE A 13 41.33 -47.34 -11.26
CA ILE A 13 39.86 -47.34 -11.17
C ILE A 13 39.39 -46.46 -9.99
N LEU A 14 40.10 -46.44 -8.86
CA LEU A 14 39.76 -45.55 -7.73
C LEU A 14 40.00 -44.06 -8.03
N THR A 15 41.02 -43.73 -8.85
CA THR A 15 41.25 -42.36 -9.33
C THR A 15 40.28 -41.92 -10.44
N LEU A 16 39.69 -42.85 -11.20
CA LEU A 16 38.62 -42.53 -12.16
C LEU A 16 37.24 -42.38 -11.49
N MET A 17 37.01 -43.02 -10.34
CA MET A 17 35.75 -42.88 -9.59
C MET A 17 35.70 -41.60 -8.74
N THR A 18 36.84 -40.95 -8.50
CA THR A 18 36.91 -39.67 -7.77
C THR A 18 36.82 -38.44 -8.68
N SER A 19 36.88 -38.61 -10.01
CA SER A 19 36.75 -37.52 -10.99
C SER A 19 35.34 -37.32 -11.56
N MET A 20 34.32 -38.01 -11.02
CA MET A 20 32.93 -37.96 -11.51
C MET A 20 31.94 -37.30 -10.55
N TYR A 21 32.39 -36.67 -9.47
CA TYR A 21 31.57 -35.69 -8.73
C TYR A 21 31.70 -34.31 -9.36
N SER A 22 31.40 -34.21 -10.66
CA SER A 22 30.92 -32.94 -11.17
C SER A 22 29.54 -32.75 -10.56
N TYR A 23 29.42 -31.87 -9.57
CA TYR A 23 28.12 -31.29 -9.23
C TYR A 23 27.58 -30.72 -10.55
N ALA A 24 26.61 -31.40 -11.13
CA ALA A 24 25.91 -30.87 -12.29
C ALA A 24 25.33 -29.53 -11.82
N ALA A 25 25.83 -28.44 -12.39
CA ALA A 25 25.22 -27.14 -12.19
C ALA A 25 23.74 -27.31 -12.52
N PRO A 26 22.82 -26.82 -11.66
CA PRO A 26 21.41 -26.99 -11.90
C PRO A 26 21.08 -26.50 -13.31
N GLN A 27 20.40 -27.34 -14.08
CA GLN A 27 20.15 -27.04 -15.48
C GLN A 27 19.22 -25.82 -15.54
N ALA A 28 19.69 -24.76 -16.21
CA ALA A 28 18.93 -23.52 -16.31
C ALA A 28 17.55 -23.78 -16.94
N PRO A 29 16.47 -23.22 -16.37
CA PRO A 29 15.16 -23.23 -17.02
C PRO A 29 15.27 -22.62 -18.42
N ALA A 30 14.58 -23.20 -19.41
CA ALA A 30 14.64 -22.75 -20.80
C ALA A 30 14.09 -21.32 -21.03
N ASP A 31 13.36 -20.77 -20.05
CA ASP A 31 12.71 -19.47 -20.07
C ASP A 31 12.87 -18.81 -18.70
N LEU A 32 14.11 -18.43 -18.38
CA LEU A 32 14.46 -17.70 -17.17
C LEU A 32 13.86 -16.28 -17.24
N LYS A 33 13.04 -15.92 -16.27
CA LYS A 33 12.32 -14.63 -16.26
C LYS A 33 12.71 -13.71 -15.12
N GLY A 34 13.20 -14.28 -14.02
CA GLY A 34 13.52 -13.50 -12.83
C GLY A 34 14.89 -13.83 -12.27
N ALA A 35 15.33 -12.97 -11.38
CA ALA A 35 16.51 -13.19 -10.57
C ALA A 35 16.29 -12.68 -9.16
N LEU A 36 16.72 -13.47 -8.18
CA LEU A 36 16.51 -13.25 -6.76
C LEU A 36 17.86 -13.22 -6.05
N CYS A 37 17.95 -12.40 -5.01
CA CYS A 37 19.07 -12.39 -4.08
C CYS A 37 18.69 -13.10 -2.80
N LEU A 38 19.50 -14.09 -2.41
CA LEU A 38 19.45 -14.67 -1.08
C LEU A 38 20.55 -14.01 -0.25
N VAL A 39 20.14 -13.09 0.63
CA VAL A 39 21.03 -12.44 1.60
C VAL A 39 20.87 -13.14 2.95
N ARG A 40 21.93 -13.83 3.38
CA ARG A 40 21.99 -14.53 4.67
C ARG A 40 22.80 -13.70 5.69
N ALA A 41 22.21 -13.43 6.84
CA ALA A 41 22.86 -12.71 7.93
C ALA A 41 22.30 -13.10 9.30
N ASP A 42 23.17 -13.33 10.28
CA ASP A 42 22.87 -13.87 11.61
C ASP A 42 21.91 -15.08 11.59
N ASP A 43 22.19 -16.05 10.72
CA ASP A 43 21.35 -17.24 10.47
C ASP A 43 19.88 -16.90 10.12
N LYS A 44 19.66 -15.76 9.46
CA LYS A 44 18.36 -15.29 8.96
C LYS A 44 18.49 -14.90 7.49
N VAL A 45 17.37 -14.95 6.78
CA VAL A 45 17.25 -14.53 5.38
C VAL A 45 16.52 -13.20 5.29
N VAL A 46 16.98 -12.32 4.39
CA VAL A 46 16.26 -11.08 4.07
C VAL A 46 15.04 -11.43 3.22
N LEU A 47 13.86 -11.03 3.68
CA LEU A 47 12.61 -11.07 2.91
C LEU A 47 11.99 -9.68 2.84
N ILE A 48 11.22 -9.45 1.78
CA ILE A 48 10.37 -8.28 1.61
C ILE A 48 8.90 -8.65 1.78
N ASP A 49 8.10 -7.70 2.23
CA ASP A 49 6.64 -7.77 2.28
C ASP A 49 6.08 -6.94 1.11
N GLU A 50 5.56 -7.62 0.09
CA GLU A 50 5.11 -7.00 -1.14
C GLU A 50 3.76 -6.28 -0.99
N LEU A 51 3.68 -5.04 -1.49
CA LEU A 51 2.48 -4.21 -1.41
C LEU A 51 1.33 -4.71 -2.25
N ILE A 52 1.60 -5.28 -3.42
CA ILE A 52 0.57 -5.68 -4.37
C ILE A 52 0.02 -7.07 -4.02
N THR A 53 0.92 -8.04 -3.81
CA THR A 53 0.54 -9.44 -3.55
C THR A 53 0.19 -9.71 -2.10
N LYS A 54 0.67 -8.88 -1.16
CA LYS A 54 0.54 -9.07 0.29
C LYS A 54 1.19 -10.38 0.75
N GLN A 55 2.33 -10.72 0.15
CA GLN A 55 3.09 -11.94 0.41
C GLN A 55 4.54 -11.59 0.68
N LEU A 56 5.21 -12.47 1.41
CA LEU A 56 6.65 -12.45 1.58
C LEU A 56 7.35 -12.99 0.32
N SER A 57 8.47 -12.40 -0.04
CA SER A 57 9.32 -12.89 -1.13
C SER A 57 10.80 -12.56 -0.85
N LEU A 58 11.70 -13.29 -1.51
CA LEU A 58 13.09 -12.87 -1.61
C LEU A 58 13.16 -11.57 -2.42
N PRO A 59 14.08 -10.64 -2.08
CA PRO A 59 14.31 -9.48 -2.91
C PRO A 59 14.73 -9.92 -4.31
N GLY A 60 14.12 -9.32 -5.34
CA GLY A 60 14.33 -9.72 -6.72
C GLY A 60 13.12 -9.53 -7.61
N GLY A 61 13.37 -9.60 -8.92
CA GLY A 61 12.37 -9.21 -9.91
C GLY A 61 12.67 -9.71 -11.30
N THR A 62 12.10 -9.04 -12.29
CA THR A 62 12.15 -9.46 -13.69
C THR A 62 13.47 -9.07 -14.33
N ILE A 63 14.07 -9.98 -15.10
CA ILE A 63 15.29 -9.68 -15.86
C ILE A 63 14.92 -8.77 -17.04
N THR A 64 15.51 -7.58 -17.11
CA THR A 64 15.19 -6.60 -18.17
C THR A 64 16.06 -6.80 -19.42
N SER A 65 15.67 -6.17 -20.53
CA SER A 65 16.39 -6.34 -21.80
C SER A 65 17.77 -5.68 -21.72
N GLY A 66 18.82 -6.47 -21.98
CA GLY A 66 20.21 -6.00 -21.94
C GLY A 66 20.89 -6.18 -20.58
N GLU A 67 20.21 -6.77 -19.60
CA GLU A 67 20.69 -7.03 -18.24
C GLU A 67 20.92 -8.55 -18.04
N THR A 68 21.99 -8.92 -17.34
CA THR A 68 22.23 -10.29 -16.90
C THR A 68 21.37 -10.64 -15.67
N PRO A 69 21.09 -11.93 -15.39
CA PRO A 69 20.36 -12.29 -14.18
C PRO A 69 21.02 -11.81 -12.89
N ALA A 70 22.36 -11.78 -12.83
CA ALA A 70 23.08 -11.28 -11.67
C ALA A 70 22.89 -9.77 -11.49
N GLU A 71 22.96 -9.00 -12.57
CA GLU A 71 22.69 -7.55 -12.53
C GLU A 71 21.23 -7.28 -12.10
N ALA A 72 20.27 -8.07 -12.59
CA ALA A 72 18.88 -7.95 -12.17
C ALA A 72 18.69 -8.22 -10.67
N ALA A 73 19.31 -9.28 -10.14
CA ALA A 73 19.27 -9.55 -8.70
C ALA A 73 19.88 -8.40 -7.88
N GLN A 74 20.99 -7.83 -8.35
CA GLN A 74 21.66 -6.70 -7.71
C GLN A 74 20.77 -5.45 -7.68
N ARG A 75 20.23 -5.05 -8.84
CA ARG A 75 19.39 -3.87 -9.01
C ARG A 75 18.14 -3.98 -8.14
N GLU A 76 17.39 -5.08 -8.27
CA GLU A 76 16.14 -5.29 -7.55
C GLU A 76 16.37 -5.28 -6.03
N THR A 77 17.44 -5.89 -5.55
CA THR A 77 17.78 -5.86 -4.10
C THR A 77 18.01 -4.44 -3.60
N TRP A 78 18.73 -3.62 -4.36
CA TRP A 78 18.92 -2.22 -4.01
C TRP A 78 17.60 -1.44 -4.08
N GLU A 79 16.80 -1.65 -5.12
CA GLU A 79 15.51 -0.98 -5.32
C GLU A 79 14.53 -1.29 -4.18
N GLU A 80 14.45 -2.54 -3.75
CA GLU A 80 13.47 -3.05 -2.79
C GLU A 80 13.89 -2.91 -1.32
N THR A 81 15.19 -3.08 -1.03
CA THR A 81 15.69 -3.09 0.35
C THR A 81 16.64 -1.94 0.67
N GLY A 82 17.16 -1.27 -0.35
CA GLY A 82 18.22 -0.28 -0.20
C GLY A 82 19.60 -0.89 0.12
N LEU A 83 19.72 -2.21 0.21
CA LEU A 83 21.00 -2.89 0.38
C LEU A 83 21.77 -2.87 -0.94
N VAL A 84 22.98 -2.34 -0.92
CA VAL A 84 23.95 -2.53 -2.00
C VAL A 84 24.63 -3.87 -1.76
N VAL A 85 24.60 -4.74 -2.78
CA VAL A 85 25.11 -6.11 -2.68
C VAL A 85 26.09 -6.43 -3.81
N SER A 86 27.10 -7.21 -3.47
CA SER A 86 27.92 -7.97 -4.41
C SER A 86 27.26 -9.32 -4.69
N VAL A 87 26.92 -9.58 -5.95
CA VAL A 87 26.28 -10.83 -6.38
C VAL A 87 27.35 -11.90 -6.59
N GLY A 88 27.26 -12.95 -5.80
CA GLY A 88 28.18 -14.09 -5.82
C GLY A 88 27.71 -15.21 -6.74
N GLN A 89 27.89 -16.44 -6.26
CA GLN A 89 27.58 -17.64 -7.03
C GLN A 89 26.07 -17.89 -7.17
N LEU A 90 25.68 -18.56 -8.26
CA LEU A 90 24.34 -19.10 -8.42
C LEU A 90 24.13 -20.25 -7.42
N LEU A 91 23.15 -20.11 -6.52
CA LEU A 91 22.78 -21.14 -5.54
C LEU A 91 21.83 -22.19 -6.14
N GLY A 92 20.93 -21.75 -7.03
CA GLY A 92 19.94 -22.61 -7.65
C GLY A 92 18.87 -21.85 -8.42
N TYR A 93 17.74 -22.50 -8.64
CA TYR A 93 16.58 -21.89 -9.29
C TYR A 93 15.33 -22.12 -8.44
N ALA A 94 14.50 -21.09 -8.35
CA ALA A 94 13.15 -21.15 -7.80
C ALA A 94 12.18 -20.90 -8.96
N GLY A 95 11.56 -21.97 -9.46
CA GLY A 95 10.70 -21.92 -10.64
C GLY A 95 11.42 -21.38 -11.88
N LYS A 96 11.07 -20.15 -12.30
CA LYS A 96 11.67 -19.43 -13.44
C LYS A 96 12.66 -18.33 -13.03
N ALA A 97 13.10 -18.33 -11.77
CA ALA A 97 14.03 -17.35 -11.26
C ALA A 97 15.37 -17.99 -10.86
N ALA A 98 16.46 -17.30 -11.18
CA ALA A 98 17.80 -17.67 -10.71
C ALA A 98 18.01 -17.08 -9.31
N VAL A 99 18.53 -17.87 -8.37
CA VAL A 99 18.77 -17.43 -6.99
C VAL A 99 20.27 -17.33 -6.77
N PHE A 100 20.75 -16.12 -6.47
CA PHE A 100 22.16 -15.85 -6.23
C PHE A 100 22.46 -15.66 -4.75
N ASP A 101 23.67 -16.06 -4.35
CA ASP A 101 24.25 -15.71 -3.05
C ASP A 101 24.64 -14.23 -3.08
N CYS A 102 23.96 -13.38 -2.30
CA CYS A 102 24.20 -11.94 -2.31
C CYS A 102 24.77 -11.47 -0.97
N VAL A 103 25.92 -10.82 -1.04
CA VAL A 103 26.66 -10.29 0.12
C VAL A 103 26.53 -8.78 0.12
N SER A 104 26.05 -8.20 1.22
CA SER A 104 25.95 -6.74 1.34
C SER A 104 27.32 -6.10 1.44
N ASP A 105 27.50 -5.00 0.70
CA ASP A 105 28.73 -4.20 0.70
C ASP A 105 28.82 -3.28 1.92
N SER A 106 27.76 -3.25 2.75
CA SER A 106 27.63 -2.42 3.95
C SER A 106 27.07 -3.21 5.12
N ASP A 107 27.19 -2.67 6.34
CA ASP A 107 26.55 -3.26 7.51
C ASP A 107 25.04 -3.42 7.32
N ILE A 108 24.54 -4.64 7.54
CA ILE A 108 23.09 -4.91 7.54
C ILE A 108 22.53 -4.39 8.87
N ILE A 109 21.89 -3.23 8.82
CA ILE A 109 21.24 -2.62 9.97
C ILE A 109 19.87 -3.27 10.19
N THR A 110 19.58 -3.69 11.42
CA THR A 110 18.26 -4.18 11.81
C THR A 110 17.74 -3.50 13.06
N TYR A 111 16.42 -3.38 13.15
CA TYR A 111 15.77 -2.97 14.38
C TYR A 111 15.72 -4.12 15.38
N GLN A 112 15.88 -3.83 16.67
CA GLN A 112 15.62 -4.75 17.78
C GLN A 112 14.10 -4.92 18.04
N TYR A 113 13.31 -4.98 16.96
CA TYR A 113 11.87 -5.15 16.98
C TYR A 113 11.50 -6.33 16.08
N ILE A 114 10.70 -7.24 16.64
CA ILE A 114 10.18 -8.40 15.91
C ILE A 114 8.76 -8.08 15.47
N ASN A 115 8.51 -8.10 14.18
CA ASN A 115 7.19 -7.82 13.61
C ASN A 115 6.26 -9.03 13.70
N GLN A 116 5.03 -8.87 13.18
CA GLN A 116 4.00 -9.92 13.20
C GLN A 116 4.40 -11.21 12.44
N TRP A 117 5.35 -11.11 11.52
CA TRP A 117 5.89 -12.24 10.75
C TRP A 117 7.00 -12.97 11.51
N GLY A 118 7.46 -12.45 12.66
CA GLY A 118 8.59 -13.00 13.40
C GLY A 118 9.95 -12.56 12.85
N GLY A 119 9.98 -11.54 11.98
CA GLY A 119 11.19 -10.97 11.39
C GLY A 119 11.65 -9.68 12.08
N PHE A 120 12.96 -9.45 12.08
CA PHE A 120 13.57 -8.19 12.51
C PHE A 120 13.53 -7.18 11.37
N GLU A 121 12.84 -6.06 11.53
CA GLU A 121 12.66 -5.10 10.44
C GLU A 121 13.96 -4.40 10.04
N LEU A 122 14.12 -4.15 8.73
CA LEU A 122 15.19 -3.35 8.17
C LEU A 122 14.72 -1.90 7.96
N PRO A 123 15.61 -0.91 8.13
CA PRO A 123 15.33 0.47 7.78
C PRO A 123 15.33 0.67 6.27
N VAL A 124 14.19 0.50 5.60
CA VAL A 124 14.12 0.54 4.11
C VAL A 124 13.50 1.80 3.51
N TRP A 125 13.15 2.81 4.31
CA TRP A 125 12.38 3.96 3.80
C TRP A 125 13.11 4.85 2.79
N TYR A 126 14.42 4.65 2.60
CA TYR A 126 15.24 5.32 1.59
C TYR A 126 15.38 4.48 0.31
N ALA A 127 14.87 3.25 0.30
CA ALA A 127 14.92 2.39 -0.87
C ALA A 127 14.00 2.93 -1.98
N PRO A 128 14.42 2.89 -3.26
CA PRO A 128 13.62 3.38 -4.39
C PRO A 128 12.19 2.86 -4.44
N HIS A 129 11.95 1.58 -4.11
CA HIS A 129 10.64 0.93 -4.21
C HIS A 129 9.88 0.90 -2.87
N TYR A 130 10.37 1.60 -1.84
CA TYR A 130 9.65 1.74 -0.57
C TYR A 130 8.32 2.46 -0.75
N GLY A 131 7.23 1.82 -0.33
CA GLY A 131 5.88 2.37 -0.49
C GLY A 131 5.32 2.27 -1.91
N ILE A 132 6.07 1.67 -2.86
CA ILE A 132 5.66 1.43 -4.23
C ILE A 132 5.41 -0.06 -4.44
N GLU A 133 6.44 -0.88 -4.22
CA GLU A 133 6.38 -2.33 -4.33
C GLU A 133 6.59 -3.00 -2.98
N VAL A 134 7.40 -2.39 -2.10
CA VAL A 134 7.78 -2.96 -0.81
C VAL A 134 7.11 -2.18 0.33
N ALA A 135 6.44 -2.91 1.22
CA ALA A 135 5.88 -2.35 2.45
C ALA A 135 6.95 -2.21 3.53
N ARG A 136 7.81 -3.24 3.64
CA ARG A 136 8.93 -3.38 4.59
C ARG A 136 9.86 -4.50 4.12
N ALA A 137 11.09 -4.52 4.63
CA ALA A 137 11.98 -5.67 4.56
C ALA A 137 12.33 -6.14 5.97
N MET A 138 12.70 -7.41 6.12
CA MET A 138 13.00 -8.01 7.42
C MET A 138 14.02 -9.15 7.30
N LEU A 139 14.78 -9.37 8.37
CA LEU A 139 15.54 -10.60 8.59
C LEU A 139 14.70 -11.60 9.38
N ILE A 140 14.46 -12.77 8.80
CA ILE A 140 13.66 -13.83 9.42
C ILE A 140 14.39 -15.17 9.38
N GLN A 141 14.22 -15.99 10.40
CA GLN A 141 14.71 -17.36 10.36
C GLN A 141 13.88 -18.16 9.35
N PRO A 142 14.49 -18.88 8.40
CA PRO A 142 13.72 -19.57 7.36
C PRO A 142 12.62 -20.49 7.91
N GLN A 143 12.91 -21.18 9.02
CA GLN A 143 11.98 -22.13 9.66
C GLN A 143 10.78 -21.46 10.35
N ARG A 144 10.80 -20.13 10.52
CA ARG A 144 9.69 -19.35 11.10
C ARG A 144 8.72 -18.85 10.04
N VAL A 145 9.09 -18.91 8.76
CA VAL A 145 8.23 -18.48 7.67
C VAL A 145 7.14 -19.52 7.49
N ASP A 146 5.89 -19.12 7.73
CA ASP A 146 4.74 -19.90 7.29
C ASP A 146 4.69 -19.86 5.76
N THR A 147 4.81 -21.04 5.15
CA THR A 147 4.90 -21.21 3.69
C THR A 147 3.68 -20.62 2.97
N GLY A 148 2.51 -20.58 3.62
CA GLY A 148 1.31 -19.97 3.07
C GLY A 148 1.37 -18.44 2.92
N ASN A 149 2.33 -17.79 3.58
CA ASN A 149 2.58 -16.35 3.48
C ASN A 149 3.73 -16.00 2.55
N TYR A 150 4.45 -17.01 2.03
CA TYR A 150 5.45 -16.81 0.99
C TYR A 150 4.79 -16.89 -0.39
N ARG A 151 5.14 -15.96 -1.29
CA ARG A 151 4.47 -15.76 -2.59
C ARG A 151 4.40 -17.03 -3.45
N TYR A 152 5.40 -17.90 -3.33
CA TYR A 152 5.49 -19.19 -4.03
C TYR A 152 5.69 -20.32 -3.02
N PRO A 153 4.62 -20.78 -2.33
CA PRO A 153 4.74 -21.71 -1.21
C PRO A 153 5.50 -23.01 -1.54
N GLU A 154 5.33 -23.51 -2.76
CA GLU A 154 5.98 -24.74 -3.25
C GLU A 154 7.49 -24.59 -3.46
N GLU A 155 7.99 -23.35 -3.62
CA GLU A 155 9.41 -23.06 -3.86
C GLU A 155 10.19 -22.89 -2.55
N TRP A 156 9.51 -22.66 -1.42
CA TRP A 156 10.15 -22.38 -0.12
C TRP A 156 11.15 -23.46 0.34
N PRO A 157 10.87 -24.78 0.22
CA PRO A 157 11.83 -25.81 0.64
C PRO A 157 13.17 -25.75 -0.12
N GLU A 158 13.14 -25.36 -1.41
CA GLU A 158 14.38 -25.18 -2.18
C GLU A 158 15.13 -23.91 -1.72
N ILE A 159 14.42 -22.84 -1.34
CA ILE A 159 15.04 -21.65 -0.74
C ILE A 159 15.73 -21.99 0.58
N GLU A 160 15.12 -22.79 1.45
CA GLU A 160 15.74 -23.24 2.71
C GLU A 160 17.02 -24.04 2.47
N LYS A 161 17.05 -24.85 1.41
CA LYS A 161 18.24 -25.60 1.00
C LYS A 161 19.34 -24.68 0.46
N MET A 162 18.97 -23.70 -0.37
CA MET A 162 19.91 -22.70 -0.89
C MET A 162 20.49 -21.83 0.23
N PHE A 163 19.67 -21.47 1.23
CA PHE A 163 20.07 -20.71 2.41
C PHE A 163 21.24 -21.36 3.15
N ALA A 164 21.24 -22.69 3.29
CA ALA A 164 22.33 -23.42 3.94
C ALA A 164 23.69 -23.25 3.24
N SER A 165 23.69 -22.92 1.95
CA SER A 165 24.90 -22.73 1.12
C SER A 165 25.27 -21.27 0.91
N ALA A 166 24.44 -20.32 1.37
CA ALA A 166 24.66 -18.90 1.22
C ALA A 166 25.70 -18.36 2.22
N THR A 167 26.35 -17.27 1.85
CA THR A 167 27.41 -16.65 2.65
C THR A 167 26.82 -15.96 3.88
N GLU A 168 27.30 -16.35 5.06
CA GLU A 168 26.90 -15.79 6.36
C GLU A 168 27.55 -14.41 6.60
N GLN A 169 26.76 -13.46 7.09
CA GLN A 169 27.17 -12.07 7.32
C GLN A 169 26.76 -11.59 8.72
N SER A 170 27.48 -10.60 9.25
CA SER A 170 27.14 -9.97 10.52
C SER A 170 26.06 -8.90 10.35
N ILE A 171 25.25 -8.71 11.39
CA ILE A 171 24.26 -7.65 11.48
C ILE A 171 24.66 -6.62 12.53
N ASN A 172 24.15 -5.40 12.39
CA ASN A 172 24.24 -4.37 13.41
C ASN A 172 22.82 -4.00 13.87
N SER A 173 22.46 -4.43 15.09
CA SER A 173 21.11 -4.24 15.62
C SER A 173 20.99 -2.97 16.45
N VAL A 174 20.09 -2.08 16.03
CA VAL A 174 19.79 -0.80 16.67
C VAL A 174 18.40 -0.82 17.32
N PRO A 175 18.19 -0.15 18.47
CA PRO A 175 16.87 -0.07 19.08
C PRO A 175 15.90 0.81 18.28
N ASP A 176 16.42 1.89 17.70
CA ASP A 176 15.67 2.90 16.97
C ASP A 176 16.58 3.71 16.05
N LEU A 177 15.97 4.49 15.15
CA LEU A 177 16.63 5.48 14.31
C LEU A 177 15.98 6.86 14.47
N ILE A 178 15.58 7.22 15.71
CA ILE A 178 14.94 8.50 16.01
C ILE A 178 15.80 9.68 15.55
N LYS A 179 17.13 9.60 15.73
CA LYS A 179 18.06 10.66 15.32
C LYS A 179 18.11 10.92 13.81
N ALA A 180 17.65 9.97 12.99
CA ALA A 180 17.54 10.16 11.54
C ALA A 180 16.27 10.95 11.13
N ALA A 181 15.31 11.13 12.05
CA ALA A 181 14.11 11.91 11.79
C ALA A 181 14.38 13.42 11.87
N PRO A 182 13.59 14.26 11.17
CA PRO A 182 13.61 15.70 11.34
C PRO A 182 13.42 16.12 12.81
N ALA A 183 14.03 17.24 13.21
CA ALA A 183 14.07 17.66 14.62
C ALA A 183 12.69 17.72 15.31
N ILE A 184 11.66 18.19 14.61
CA ILE A 184 10.29 18.25 15.16
C ILE A 184 9.73 16.83 15.34
N SER A 185 9.91 15.97 14.34
CA SER A 185 9.46 14.58 14.36
C SER A 185 10.09 13.75 15.49
N GLN A 186 11.31 14.08 15.93
CA GLN A 186 11.95 13.41 17.07
C GLN A 186 11.14 13.56 18.37
N TYR A 187 10.61 14.76 18.63
CA TYR A 187 9.74 14.98 19.79
C TYR A 187 8.41 14.26 19.65
N GLU A 188 7.84 14.29 18.45
CA GLU A 188 6.57 13.63 18.17
C GLU A 188 6.66 12.10 18.31
N LEU A 189 7.78 11.48 17.92
CA LEU A 189 8.04 10.05 18.16
C LEU A 189 7.96 9.73 19.67
N GLY A 190 8.57 10.59 20.50
CA GLY A 190 8.48 10.49 21.96
C GLY A 190 7.04 10.61 22.47
N TRP A 191 6.25 11.52 21.91
CA TRP A 191 4.83 11.69 22.28
C TRP A 191 3.96 10.50 21.88
N ILE A 192 4.16 9.93 20.69
CA ILE A 192 3.43 8.72 20.24
C ILE A 192 3.78 7.56 21.17
N SER A 193 5.07 7.34 21.43
CA SER A 193 5.55 6.28 22.33
C SER A 193 4.98 6.43 23.74
N ALA A 194 5.03 7.64 24.32
CA ALA A 194 4.46 7.91 25.64
C ALA A 194 2.94 7.67 25.69
N LEU A 195 2.20 8.03 24.64
CA LEU A 195 0.77 7.79 24.55
C LEU A 195 0.44 6.29 24.50
N GLN A 196 1.14 5.54 23.64
CA GLN A 196 0.98 4.09 23.52
C GLN A 196 1.33 3.38 24.83
N TYR A 197 2.45 3.75 25.44
CA TYR A 197 2.88 3.22 26.73
C TYR A 197 1.86 3.49 27.85
N SER A 198 1.34 4.73 27.95
CA SER A 198 0.33 5.09 28.95
C SER A 198 -0.96 4.27 28.83
N ILE A 199 -1.36 3.90 27.62
CA ILE A 199 -2.52 3.03 27.39
C ILE A 199 -2.17 1.56 27.68
N ALA A 200 -0.94 1.13 27.39
CA ALA A 200 -0.45 -0.22 27.68
C ALA A 200 -0.29 -0.50 29.17
N GLU A 201 -0.01 0.51 30.01
CA GLU A 201 0.07 0.38 31.48
C GLU A 201 -1.27 0.08 32.16
N LEU A 202 -2.40 0.35 31.47
CA LEU A 202 -3.72 0.02 31.99
C LEU A 202 -3.94 -1.50 32.03
N SER A 203 -4.87 -1.96 32.88
CA SER A 203 -5.25 -3.39 32.90
C SER A 203 -5.62 -3.87 31.49
N ALA A 204 -5.21 -5.09 31.12
CA ALA A 204 -5.41 -5.66 29.78
C ALA A 204 -6.81 -5.45 29.17
N PRO A 205 -7.95 -5.71 29.87
CA PRO A 205 -9.26 -5.49 29.28
C PRO A 205 -9.54 -4.00 29.00
N VAL A 206 -9.07 -3.10 29.85
CA VAL A 206 -9.25 -1.65 29.69
C VAL A 206 -8.38 -1.13 28.56
N SER A 207 -7.11 -1.54 28.49
CA SER A 207 -6.18 -1.16 27.43
C SER A 207 -6.68 -1.60 26.05
N GLN A 208 -7.15 -2.85 25.93
CA GLN A 208 -7.73 -3.35 24.67
C GLN A 208 -8.99 -2.60 24.26
N PHE A 209 -9.87 -2.29 25.21
CA PHE A 209 -11.08 -1.52 24.94
C PHE A 209 -10.76 -0.11 24.44
N ILE A 210 -9.89 0.62 25.16
CA ILE A 210 -9.46 1.98 24.80
C ILE A 210 -8.74 1.96 23.45
N SER A 211 -7.79 1.04 23.25
CA SER A 211 -7.07 0.90 21.98
C SER A 211 -8.03 0.72 20.81
N ARG A 212 -8.98 -0.22 20.93
CA ARG A 212 -9.99 -0.44 19.88
C ARG A 212 -10.84 0.80 19.65
N LEU A 213 -11.28 1.48 20.71
CA LEU A 213 -12.09 2.70 20.60
C LEU A 213 -11.34 3.81 19.86
N ILE A 214 -10.05 4.00 20.14
CA ILE A 214 -9.20 4.98 19.45
C ILE A 214 -9.05 4.59 17.97
N LEU A 215 -8.72 3.32 17.70
CA LEU A 215 -8.49 2.82 16.34
C LEU A 215 -9.76 2.87 15.46
N LEU A 216 -10.97 2.88 16.05
CA LEU A 216 -12.20 3.11 15.29
C LEU A 216 -12.22 4.47 14.58
N GLY A 217 -11.53 5.48 15.10
CA GLY A 217 -11.40 6.78 14.43
C GLY A 217 -10.74 6.67 13.04
N GLY A 218 -9.84 5.70 12.86
CA GLY A 218 -9.18 5.40 11.60
C GLY A 218 -10.13 4.85 10.53
N ALA A 219 -11.33 4.40 10.90
CA ALA A 219 -12.33 3.91 9.96
C ALA A 219 -12.78 5.00 8.98
N PHE A 220 -12.78 6.28 9.38
CA PHE A 220 -13.13 7.41 8.49
C PHE A 220 -12.17 7.55 7.30
N ALA A 221 -10.93 7.05 7.44
CA ALA A 221 -9.94 7.03 6.37
C ALA A 221 -10.02 5.78 5.48
N SER A 222 -10.85 4.80 5.82
CA SER A 222 -10.93 3.56 5.06
C SER A 222 -11.71 3.74 3.75
N PRO A 223 -11.29 3.10 2.65
CA PRO A 223 -12.07 3.13 1.41
C PRO A 223 -13.49 2.54 1.59
N ALA A 224 -13.64 1.58 2.49
CA ALA A 224 -14.94 0.98 2.84
C ALA A 224 -15.91 2.02 3.44
N PHE A 225 -15.41 2.98 4.23
CA PHE A 225 -16.26 4.06 4.75
C PHE A 225 -16.79 4.96 3.62
N GLY A 226 -15.99 5.20 2.57
CA GLY A 226 -16.46 5.90 1.37
C GLY A 226 -17.68 5.23 0.71
N LEU A 227 -17.71 3.90 0.68
CA LEU A 227 -18.85 3.13 0.15
C LEU A 227 -20.14 3.29 0.96
N LEU A 228 -20.01 3.60 2.25
CA LEU A 228 -21.14 3.98 3.10
C LEU A 228 -21.50 5.46 2.93
N LEU A 229 -20.49 6.33 2.89
CA LEU A 229 -20.66 7.78 2.86
C LEU A 229 -21.29 8.28 1.55
N PHE A 230 -20.81 7.84 0.39
CA PHE A 230 -21.26 8.39 -0.89
C PHE A 230 -22.75 8.15 -1.21
N PRO A 231 -23.34 6.97 -0.95
CA PRO A 231 -24.78 6.80 -1.04
C PRO A 231 -25.58 7.73 -0.12
N LEU A 232 -25.08 7.99 1.10
CA LEU A 232 -25.73 8.91 2.04
C LEU A 232 -25.62 10.37 1.61
N LEU A 233 -24.46 10.78 1.10
CA LEU A 233 -24.26 12.10 0.50
C LEU A 233 -25.17 12.31 -0.71
N TYR A 234 -25.35 11.27 -1.53
CA TYR A 234 -26.25 11.30 -2.68
C TYR A 234 -27.70 11.47 -2.24
N TRP A 235 -28.13 10.72 -1.23
CA TRP A 235 -29.47 10.85 -0.65
C TRP A 235 -29.73 12.25 -0.10
N GLN A 236 -28.77 12.83 0.62
CA GLN A 236 -28.95 14.09 1.32
C GLN A 236 -28.81 15.32 0.42
N SER A 237 -27.77 15.37 -0.41
CA SER A 237 -27.36 16.55 -1.18
C SER A 237 -27.45 16.35 -2.70
N GLY A 238 -27.90 15.18 -3.13
CA GLY A 238 -28.15 14.88 -4.53
C GLY A 238 -26.89 14.71 -5.39
N LYS A 239 -27.15 14.50 -6.68
CA LYS A 239 -26.12 14.20 -7.68
C LYS A 239 -25.05 15.28 -7.81
N ALA A 240 -25.45 16.56 -7.85
CA ALA A 240 -24.52 17.67 -8.08
C ALA A 240 -23.45 17.73 -6.99
N PHE A 241 -23.87 17.58 -5.73
CA PHE A 241 -22.95 17.50 -4.61
C PHE A 241 -22.04 16.28 -4.68
N CYS A 242 -22.53 15.10 -5.07
CA CYS A 242 -21.66 13.93 -5.23
C CYS A 242 -20.52 14.15 -6.23
N PHE A 243 -20.75 14.83 -7.35
CA PHE A 243 -19.68 15.18 -8.28
C PHE A 243 -18.71 16.20 -7.69
N LYS A 244 -19.23 17.22 -6.98
CA LYS A 244 -18.42 18.20 -6.24
C LYS A 244 -17.53 17.53 -5.20
N ALA A 245 -18.09 16.60 -4.43
CA ALA A 245 -17.41 15.78 -3.43
C ALA A 245 -16.33 14.90 -4.08
N PHE A 246 -16.66 14.10 -5.11
CA PHE A 246 -15.67 13.26 -5.79
C PHE A 246 -14.54 14.08 -6.42
N PHE A 247 -14.87 15.21 -7.05
CA PHE A 247 -13.86 16.12 -7.61
C PHE A 247 -12.90 16.61 -6.51
N SER A 248 -13.45 17.02 -5.37
CA SER A 248 -12.67 17.45 -4.21
C SER A 248 -11.77 16.34 -3.66
N VAL A 249 -12.31 15.11 -3.48
CA VAL A 249 -11.53 13.95 -3.03
C VAL A 249 -10.39 13.66 -4.02
N ALA A 250 -10.68 13.66 -5.32
CA ALA A 250 -9.68 13.36 -6.35
C ALA A 250 -8.55 14.40 -6.41
N VAL A 251 -8.90 15.69 -6.47
CA VAL A 251 -7.89 16.78 -6.51
C VAL A 251 -7.07 16.80 -5.22
N THR A 252 -7.71 16.71 -4.05
CA THR A 252 -7.01 16.67 -2.76
C THR A 252 -6.06 15.49 -2.69
N SER A 253 -6.50 14.32 -3.17
CA SER A 253 -5.71 13.10 -3.13
C SER A 253 -4.51 13.16 -4.06
N LEU A 254 -4.69 13.61 -5.31
CA LEU A 254 -3.60 13.75 -6.27
C LEU A 254 -2.54 14.74 -5.78
N ILE A 255 -2.95 15.90 -5.21
CA ILE A 255 -2.00 16.87 -4.66
C ILE A 255 -1.23 16.26 -3.49
N CYS A 256 -1.91 15.59 -2.55
CA CYS A 256 -1.23 14.96 -1.41
C CYS A 256 -0.25 13.86 -1.86
N LEU A 257 -0.65 13.01 -2.80
CA LEU A 257 0.19 11.93 -3.30
C LEU A 257 1.43 12.48 -4.04
N ILE A 258 1.28 13.51 -4.88
CA ILE A 258 2.42 14.17 -5.53
C ILE A 258 3.34 14.79 -4.47
N ALA A 259 2.78 15.46 -3.46
CA ALA A 259 3.56 16.04 -2.37
C ALA A 259 4.32 14.95 -1.57
N GLN A 260 3.68 13.82 -1.27
CA GLN A 260 4.31 12.69 -0.59
C GLN A 260 5.53 12.15 -1.34
N GLN A 261 5.46 12.09 -2.68
CA GLN A 261 6.61 11.72 -3.51
C GLN A 261 7.67 12.81 -3.61
N GLY A 262 7.28 14.08 -3.52
CA GLY A 262 8.22 15.20 -3.57
C GLY A 262 9.00 15.38 -2.26
N PHE A 263 8.36 15.18 -1.11
CA PHE A 263 8.97 15.39 0.20
C PHE A 263 9.69 14.17 0.76
N VAL A 264 9.26 12.94 0.41
CA VAL A 264 9.94 11.69 0.80
C VAL A 264 10.10 11.57 2.33
N LEU A 265 9.10 12.05 3.09
CA LEU A 265 9.10 11.98 4.55
C LEU A 265 8.31 10.75 5.01
N PRO A 266 8.98 9.76 5.64
CA PRO A 266 8.33 8.51 6.04
C PRO A 266 7.48 8.70 7.30
N ARG A 267 6.64 7.71 7.56
CA ARG A 267 5.75 7.67 8.74
C ARG A 267 6.54 7.38 10.03
N PRO A 268 5.98 7.65 11.22
CA PRO A 268 6.64 7.43 12.50
C PRO A 268 7.30 6.05 12.67
N TYR A 269 6.61 4.97 12.27
CA TYR A 269 7.12 3.62 12.43
C TYR A 269 8.35 3.31 11.57
N ALA A 270 8.68 4.13 10.57
CA ALA A 270 9.90 3.93 9.80
C ALA A 270 11.16 4.12 10.67
N TYR A 271 11.09 4.98 11.69
CA TYR A 271 12.19 5.24 12.64
C TYR A 271 12.12 4.38 13.90
N LEU A 272 10.91 3.98 14.29
CA LEU A 272 10.65 3.16 15.47
C LEU A 272 9.50 2.18 15.15
N PRO A 273 9.81 0.99 14.60
CA PRO A 273 8.81 0.02 14.13
C PRO A 273 7.77 -0.40 15.15
N SER A 274 8.12 -0.40 16.44
CA SER A 274 7.21 -0.73 17.54
C SER A 274 5.99 0.19 17.64
N LEU A 275 6.03 1.37 17.00
CA LEU A 275 4.89 2.28 16.97
C LEU A 275 3.78 1.84 16.00
N GLN A 276 4.01 0.88 15.10
CA GLN A 276 3.04 0.49 14.06
C GLN A 276 1.94 -0.41 14.62
N LEU A 277 0.84 0.19 15.10
CA LEU A 277 -0.31 -0.59 15.58
C LEU A 277 -1.27 -1.00 14.45
N VAL A 278 -1.22 -0.31 13.31
CA VAL A 278 -2.05 -0.59 12.13
C VAL A 278 -1.17 -0.53 10.90
N GLU A 279 -1.27 -1.56 10.07
CA GLU A 279 -0.49 -1.67 8.85
C GLU A 279 -0.71 -0.48 7.91
N SER A 280 0.40 0.06 7.42
CA SER A 280 0.45 1.03 6.33
C SER A 280 1.86 1.05 5.76
N SER A 281 2.03 1.71 4.62
CA SER A 281 3.31 1.84 3.92
C SER A 281 3.50 3.22 3.32
N GLY A 282 4.73 3.48 2.86
CA GLY A 282 5.11 4.67 2.12
C GLY A 282 5.18 5.95 2.94
N TYR A 283 5.25 7.08 2.24
CA TYR A 283 5.42 8.40 2.83
C TYR A 283 4.13 8.95 3.45
N GLY A 284 4.30 9.76 4.50
CA GLY A 284 3.21 10.25 5.35
C GLY A 284 2.84 11.72 5.14
N PHE A 285 3.77 12.54 4.66
CA PHE A 285 3.63 14.00 4.61
C PHE A 285 3.23 14.52 3.22
N PRO A 286 2.14 15.30 3.10
CA PRO A 286 1.14 15.63 4.11
C PRO A 286 0.13 14.48 4.32
N SER A 287 -0.67 14.56 5.39
CA SER A 287 -1.66 13.54 5.73
C SER A 287 -2.85 13.56 4.76
N LEU A 288 -2.83 12.63 3.81
CA LEU A 288 -3.89 12.38 2.84
C LEU A 288 -5.27 12.21 3.50
N PRO A 289 -5.47 11.35 4.54
CA PRO A 289 -6.80 11.14 5.09
C PRO A 289 -7.40 12.39 5.74
N ILE A 290 -6.58 13.17 6.44
CA ILE A 290 -7.02 14.42 7.08
C ILE A 290 -7.38 15.45 6.02
N ALA A 291 -6.56 15.60 4.98
CA ALA A 291 -6.82 16.53 3.88
C ALA A 291 -8.17 16.23 3.21
N VAL A 292 -8.41 14.96 2.86
CA VAL A 292 -9.66 14.53 2.24
C VAL A 292 -10.86 14.76 3.16
N TRP A 293 -10.74 14.37 4.44
CA TRP A 293 -11.84 14.50 5.42
C TRP A 293 -12.23 15.96 5.67
N VAL A 294 -11.23 16.83 5.88
CA VAL A 294 -11.45 18.27 6.10
C VAL A 294 -12.05 18.91 4.85
N SER A 295 -11.52 18.61 3.66
CA SER A 295 -12.03 19.16 2.41
C SER A 295 -13.50 18.78 2.18
N LEU A 296 -13.82 17.49 2.30
CA LEU A 296 -15.17 16.98 2.10
C LEU A 296 -16.15 17.52 3.15
N GLY A 297 -15.73 17.56 4.42
CA GLY A 297 -16.55 18.05 5.51
C GLY A 297 -16.90 19.53 5.38
N ILE A 298 -15.92 20.38 5.03
CA ILE A 298 -16.17 21.81 4.80
C ILE A 298 -17.15 22.02 3.64
N LEU A 299 -16.96 21.29 2.53
CA LEU A 299 -17.87 21.37 1.39
C LEU A 299 -19.30 20.96 1.77
N TRP A 300 -19.47 19.87 2.52
CA TRP A 300 -20.78 19.42 2.97
C TRP A 300 -21.46 20.43 3.90
N LEU A 301 -20.71 21.02 4.85
CA LEU A 301 -21.24 22.06 5.74
C LEU A 301 -21.71 23.28 4.95
N LEU A 302 -20.95 23.71 3.95
CA LEU A 302 -21.31 24.86 3.13
C LEU A 302 -22.52 24.60 2.24
N ASP A 303 -22.58 23.43 1.59
CA ASP A 303 -23.70 23.03 0.74
C ASP A 303 -25.03 22.95 1.52
N ASN A 304 -24.95 22.66 2.83
CA ASN A 304 -26.10 22.59 3.73
C ASN A 304 -26.31 23.86 4.58
N GLU A 305 -25.62 24.97 4.29
CA GLU A 305 -25.70 26.24 5.05
C GLU A 305 -25.42 26.07 6.56
N LYS A 306 -24.57 25.11 6.90
CA LYS A 306 -24.21 24.69 8.26
C LYS A 306 -22.79 25.08 8.66
N LEU A 307 -22.09 25.91 7.90
CA LEU A 307 -20.79 26.42 8.34
C LEU A 307 -20.99 27.49 9.44
N GLY A 308 -20.44 27.26 10.63
CA GLY A 308 -20.54 28.19 11.75
C GLY A 308 -20.54 27.49 13.11
N TRP A 309 -21.01 28.16 14.15
CA TRP A 309 -21.06 27.62 15.50
C TRP A 309 -22.33 26.77 15.71
N ASN A 310 -22.32 25.54 15.19
CA ASN A 310 -23.45 24.62 15.31
C ASN A 310 -23.03 23.16 15.50
N LYS A 311 -24.02 22.30 15.77
CA LYS A 311 -23.82 20.86 16.01
C LYS A 311 -23.13 20.14 14.85
N SER A 312 -23.36 20.56 13.62
CA SER A 312 -22.77 19.92 12.43
C SER A 312 -21.30 20.27 12.27
N SER A 313 -20.93 21.54 12.47
CA SER A 313 -19.53 21.97 12.48
C SER A 313 -18.77 21.36 13.66
N ALA A 314 -19.40 21.27 14.84
CA ALA A 314 -18.84 20.55 15.99
C ALA A 314 -18.65 19.05 15.70
N ALA A 315 -19.63 18.39 15.07
CA ALA A 315 -19.52 16.99 14.69
C ALA A 315 -18.38 16.74 13.68
N LEU A 316 -18.20 17.63 12.71
CA LEU A 316 -17.05 17.57 11.80
C LEU A 316 -15.73 17.69 12.57
N GLY A 317 -15.61 18.71 13.45
CA GLY A 317 -14.43 18.91 14.27
C GLY A 317 -14.10 17.69 15.14
N VAL A 318 -15.10 17.13 15.82
CA VAL A 318 -14.95 15.90 16.63
C VAL A 318 -14.52 14.72 15.76
N SER A 319 -15.15 14.49 14.61
CA SER A 319 -14.76 13.39 13.72
C SER A 319 -13.33 13.53 13.18
N ALA A 320 -12.91 14.76 12.85
CA ALA A 320 -11.55 15.05 12.41
C ALA A 320 -10.53 14.82 13.54
N LEU A 321 -10.87 15.20 14.78
CA LEU A 321 -10.04 14.92 15.96
C LEU A 321 -9.97 13.42 16.26
N CYS A 322 -11.08 12.69 16.16
CA CYS A 322 -11.08 11.22 16.32
C CYS A 322 -10.20 10.55 15.26
N LEU A 323 -10.30 10.98 14.00
CA LEU A 323 -9.42 10.49 12.93
C LEU A 323 -7.95 10.83 13.21
N ALA A 324 -7.65 12.08 13.56
CA ALA A 324 -6.29 12.53 13.85
C ALA A 324 -5.68 11.77 15.04
N PHE A 325 -6.45 11.60 16.12
CA PHE A 325 -6.03 10.86 17.30
C PHE A 325 -5.79 9.38 16.98
N SER A 326 -6.63 8.77 16.14
CA SER A 326 -6.40 7.41 15.65
C SER A 326 -5.11 7.28 14.84
N LEU A 327 -4.85 8.20 13.92
CA LEU A 327 -3.65 8.16 13.08
C LEU A 327 -2.38 8.33 13.92
N PHE A 328 -2.40 9.28 14.85
CA PHE A 328 -1.30 9.54 15.77
C PHE A 328 -1.05 8.34 16.70
N TYR A 329 -2.09 7.84 17.35
CA TYR A 329 -2.01 6.67 18.23
C TYR A 329 -1.48 5.43 17.50
N SER A 330 -1.89 5.21 16.25
CA SER A 330 -1.45 4.06 15.46
C SER A 330 -0.04 4.16 14.86
N GLY A 331 0.67 5.27 15.08
CA GLY A 331 1.98 5.54 14.49
C GLY A 331 1.94 5.80 12.98
N ARG A 332 0.78 6.15 12.41
CA ARG A 332 0.58 6.29 10.96
C ARG A 332 0.85 7.70 10.42
N ALA A 333 0.88 8.72 11.28
CA ALA A 333 1.14 10.10 10.89
C ALA A 333 1.69 10.92 12.07
N PHE A 334 2.54 11.89 11.75
CA PHE A 334 2.91 12.97 12.65
C PHE A 334 1.78 14.02 12.76
N MET A 335 1.74 14.77 13.85
CA MET A 335 0.88 15.95 14.02
C MET A 335 1.13 16.96 12.91
N VAL A 336 2.40 17.21 12.54
CA VAL A 336 2.74 18.12 11.44
C VAL A 336 2.12 17.66 10.12
N ASP A 337 2.18 16.36 9.80
CA ASP A 337 1.54 15.80 8.60
C ASP A 337 0.04 16.11 8.58
N MET A 338 -0.62 15.97 9.74
CA MET A 338 -2.05 16.17 9.90
C MET A 338 -2.45 17.64 9.82
N ILE A 339 -1.68 18.56 10.43
CA ILE A 339 -1.93 20.01 10.34
C ILE A 339 -1.80 20.47 8.89
N VAL A 340 -0.72 20.08 8.20
CA VAL A 340 -0.51 20.45 6.79
C VAL A 340 -1.57 19.81 5.90
N GLY A 341 -1.95 18.56 6.16
CA GLY A 341 -3.07 17.90 5.49
C GLY A 341 -4.38 18.67 5.64
N ALA A 342 -4.73 19.08 6.87
CA ALA A 342 -5.94 19.85 7.14
C ALA A 342 -5.93 21.21 6.42
N MET A 343 -4.79 21.91 6.41
CA MET A 343 -4.63 23.17 5.67
C MET A 343 -4.83 22.97 4.16
N LEU A 344 -4.25 21.91 3.60
CA LEU A 344 -4.38 21.58 2.18
C LEU A 344 -5.84 21.25 1.81
N GLY A 345 -6.51 20.44 2.63
CA GLY A 345 -7.93 20.14 2.45
C GLY A 345 -8.82 21.38 2.52
N ALA A 346 -8.58 22.24 3.51
CA ALA A 346 -9.29 23.51 3.64
C ALA A 346 -9.05 24.44 2.44
N LEU A 347 -7.83 24.48 1.90
CA LEU A 347 -7.48 25.27 0.72
C LEU A 347 -8.19 24.78 -0.55
N VAL A 348 -8.29 23.46 -0.74
CA VAL A 348 -9.07 22.87 -1.85
C VAL A 348 -10.55 23.23 -1.72
N ALA A 349 -11.13 23.05 -0.53
CA ALA A 349 -12.53 23.44 -0.27
C ALA A 349 -12.75 24.94 -0.52
N TRP A 350 -11.86 25.79 0.00
CA TRP A 350 -11.90 27.24 -0.20
C TRP A 350 -11.87 27.62 -1.69
N HIS A 351 -11.04 26.98 -2.50
CA HIS A 351 -11.00 27.24 -3.94
C HIS A 351 -12.32 26.91 -4.66
N ILE A 352 -12.98 25.81 -4.29
CA ILE A 352 -14.28 25.42 -4.85
C ILE A 352 -15.36 26.44 -4.43
N VAL A 353 -15.32 26.89 -3.18
CA VAL A 353 -16.28 27.86 -2.63
C VAL A 353 -16.11 29.24 -3.27
N ARG A 354 -14.86 29.72 -3.36
CA ARG A 354 -14.51 30.95 -4.06
C ARG A 354 -14.98 30.94 -5.53
N LEU A 355 -14.98 29.77 -6.17
CA LEU A 355 -15.50 29.63 -7.52
C LEU A 355 -17.03 29.75 -7.57
N ASN A 356 -17.73 29.32 -6.51
CA ASN A 356 -19.18 29.37 -6.38
C ASN A 356 -19.71 30.79 -6.14
N GLU A 357 -18.91 31.66 -5.52
CA GLU A 357 -19.24 33.07 -5.31
C GLU A 357 -19.20 33.91 -6.60
N LYS A 358 -18.64 33.38 -7.70
CA LYS A 358 -18.56 34.13 -8.97
C LYS A 358 -19.92 34.11 -9.70
N PRO A 359 -20.53 35.27 -9.98
CA PRO A 359 -21.91 35.35 -10.51
C PRO A 359 -22.09 34.71 -11.89
N ASN A 360 -21.02 34.61 -12.69
CA ASN A 360 -21.06 34.06 -14.04
C ASN A 360 -20.74 32.55 -14.10
N ILE A 361 -20.50 31.90 -12.96
CA ILE A 361 -20.05 30.51 -12.91
C ILE A 361 -21.01 29.70 -12.04
N ASN A 362 -21.69 28.73 -12.65
CA ASN A 362 -22.42 27.71 -11.92
C ASN A 362 -21.48 26.51 -11.66
N VAL A 363 -20.98 26.39 -10.42
CA VAL A 363 -20.02 25.36 -10.03
C VAL A 363 -20.58 23.96 -10.18
N ASP A 364 -21.84 23.73 -9.82
CA ASP A 364 -22.48 22.41 -9.95
C ASP A 364 -22.52 21.95 -11.40
N LYS A 365 -22.85 22.85 -12.33
CA LYS A 365 -22.82 22.59 -13.77
C LYS A 365 -21.39 22.39 -14.29
N LEU A 366 -20.44 23.17 -13.79
CA LEU A 366 -19.03 23.08 -14.18
C LEU A 366 -18.40 21.76 -13.74
N LEU A 367 -18.54 21.38 -12.47
CA LEU A 367 -18.01 20.13 -11.91
C LEU A 367 -18.80 18.90 -12.37
N SER A 368 -19.99 19.09 -12.94
CA SER A 368 -20.71 18.05 -13.68
C SER A 368 -20.35 18.01 -15.18
N SER A 369 -19.45 18.87 -15.66
CA SER A 369 -19.17 18.98 -17.09
C SER A 369 -18.12 17.96 -17.56
N ARG A 370 -18.33 17.41 -18.75
CA ARG A 370 -17.40 16.47 -19.41
C ARG A 370 -15.98 17.02 -19.53
N ARG A 371 -15.84 18.34 -19.74
CA ARG A 371 -14.54 18.99 -19.95
C ARG A 371 -13.66 18.96 -18.70
N VAL A 372 -14.25 19.19 -17.52
CA VAL A 372 -13.51 19.16 -16.25
C VAL A 372 -12.99 17.76 -15.97
N TRP A 373 -13.84 16.74 -16.13
CA TRP A 373 -13.44 15.36 -15.90
C TRP A 373 -12.41 14.86 -16.92
N LEU A 374 -12.58 15.18 -18.21
CA LEU A 374 -11.55 14.89 -19.23
C LEU A 374 -10.21 15.56 -18.90
N GLY A 375 -10.24 16.83 -18.47
CA GLY A 375 -9.03 17.55 -18.05
C GLY A 375 -8.37 16.90 -16.83
N LEU A 376 -9.14 16.53 -15.81
CA LEU A 376 -8.63 15.86 -14.62
C LEU A 376 -8.07 14.46 -14.94
N THR A 377 -8.73 13.69 -15.81
CA THR A 377 -8.20 12.42 -16.31
C THR A 377 -6.90 12.61 -17.09
N ALA A 378 -6.79 13.64 -17.93
CA ALA A 378 -5.56 13.94 -18.66
C ALA A 378 -4.40 14.33 -17.73
N VAL A 379 -4.65 15.14 -16.70
CA VAL A 379 -3.67 15.45 -15.66
C VAL A 379 -3.25 14.18 -14.91
N SER A 380 -4.21 13.35 -14.50
CA SER A 380 -3.91 12.08 -13.82
C SER A 380 -3.13 11.12 -14.71
N ALA A 381 -3.36 11.13 -16.04
CA ALA A 381 -2.60 10.32 -16.99
C ALA A 381 -1.16 10.81 -17.09
N ALA A 382 -0.94 12.13 -17.14
CA ALA A 382 0.41 12.71 -17.12
C ALA A 382 1.15 12.39 -15.81
N VAL A 383 0.46 12.46 -14.68
CA VAL A 383 1.03 12.10 -13.36
C VAL A 383 1.38 10.62 -13.30
N ALA A 384 0.48 9.72 -13.73
CA ALA A 384 0.73 8.28 -13.75
C ALA A 384 1.82 7.87 -14.75
N PHE A 385 1.99 8.63 -15.84
CA PHE A 385 3.08 8.42 -16.79
C PHE A 385 4.44 8.81 -16.19
N TRP A 386 4.49 9.94 -15.47
CA TRP A 386 5.73 10.42 -14.84
C TRP A 386 6.11 9.61 -13.60
N TRP A 387 5.13 9.33 -12.74
CA TRP A 387 5.27 8.46 -11.57
C TRP A 387 4.51 7.16 -11.82
N GLN A 388 5.23 6.13 -12.27
CA GLN A 388 4.71 4.81 -12.63
C GLN A 388 4.33 3.95 -11.41
N MET A 389 3.68 4.56 -10.42
CA MET A 389 3.27 3.88 -9.19
C MET A 389 1.83 3.37 -9.27
N PRO A 390 1.52 2.21 -8.66
CA PRO A 390 0.17 1.64 -8.64
C PRO A 390 -0.92 2.61 -8.17
N VAL A 391 -0.62 3.45 -7.15
CA VAL A 391 -1.58 4.40 -6.59
C VAL A 391 -2.04 5.45 -7.60
N PHE A 392 -1.15 5.94 -8.48
CA PHE A 392 -1.53 6.89 -9.53
C PHE A 392 -2.27 6.19 -10.68
N GLY A 393 -1.90 4.94 -10.98
CA GLY A 393 -2.68 4.08 -11.86
C GLY A 393 -4.12 3.90 -11.36
N ALA A 394 -4.32 3.64 -10.08
CA ALA A 394 -5.64 3.46 -9.48
C ALA A 394 -6.50 4.74 -9.63
N TRP A 395 -5.91 5.91 -9.36
CA TRP A 395 -6.59 7.19 -9.58
C TRP A 395 -6.93 7.45 -11.05
N LEU A 396 -6.03 7.10 -11.98
CA LEU A 396 -6.28 7.22 -13.42
C LEU A 396 -7.49 6.37 -13.83
N VAL A 397 -7.58 5.11 -13.39
CA VAL A 397 -8.71 4.23 -13.72
C VAL A 397 -10.02 4.75 -13.10
N ILE A 398 -9.99 5.21 -11.84
CA ILE A 398 -11.14 5.84 -11.18
C ILE A 398 -11.63 7.05 -11.98
N LEU A 399 -10.71 7.94 -12.37
CA LEU A 399 -11.05 9.16 -13.11
C LEU A 399 -11.52 8.86 -14.54
N ALA A 400 -10.94 7.87 -15.22
CA ALA A 400 -11.40 7.43 -16.52
C ALA A 400 -12.84 6.89 -16.47
N LEU A 401 -13.17 6.10 -15.44
CA LEU A 401 -14.52 5.62 -15.20
C LEU A 401 -15.49 6.79 -14.91
N LEU A 402 -15.10 7.72 -14.03
CA LEU A 402 -15.94 8.88 -13.71
C LEU A 402 -16.18 9.76 -14.96
N THR A 403 -15.17 9.96 -15.80
CA THR A 403 -15.31 10.62 -17.10
C THR A 403 -16.31 9.89 -17.99
N LEU A 404 -16.23 8.56 -18.09
CA LEU A 404 -17.18 7.76 -18.86
C LEU A 404 -18.62 7.89 -18.32
N ILE A 405 -18.79 7.86 -16.99
CA ILE A 405 -20.10 8.05 -16.32
C ILE A 405 -20.66 9.45 -16.63
N VAL A 406 -19.83 10.49 -16.57
CA VAL A 406 -20.21 11.88 -16.90
C VAL A 406 -20.61 12.01 -18.37
N MET A 407 -19.97 11.25 -19.26
CA MET A 407 -20.31 11.26 -20.69
C MET A 407 -21.61 10.53 -21.00
N THR A 408 -21.91 9.42 -20.31
CA THR A 408 -22.95 8.45 -20.73
C THR A 408 -24.18 8.36 -19.82
N VAL A 409 -24.07 8.63 -18.51
CA VAL A 409 -25.11 8.32 -17.51
C VAL A 409 -25.84 9.56 -16.97
N MET A 410 -25.29 10.75 -17.15
CA MET A 410 -25.76 11.96 -16.46
C MET A 410 -27.25 12.34 -16.57
N PRO A 411 -27.96 12.20 -17.70
CA PRO A 411 -29.32 12.72 -17.80
C PRO A 411 -30.40 11.88 -17.09
N LYS A 412 -30.06 10.72 -16.48
CA LYS A 412 -31.05 9.73 -16.01
C LYS A 412 -30.92 9.32 -14.54
N MET A 413 -30.12 9.99 -13.72
CA MET A 413 -30.03 9.61 -12.30
C MET A 413 -31.19 10.20 -11.51
N GLU A 414 -31.91 9.35 -10.78
CA GLU A 414 -33.06 9.72 -9.93
C GLU A 414 -32.64 10.03 -8.49
N GLU A 415 -33.50 10.76 -7.78
CA GLU A 415 -33.39 10.88 -6.32
C GLU A 415 -33.60 9.52 -5.66
N ILE A 416 -32.80 9.24 -4.63
CA ILE A 416 -32.90 8.01 -3.86
C ILE A 416 -33.48 8.31 -2.48
N SER A 417 -34.13 7.32 -1.86
CA SER A 417 -34.56 7.38 -0.46
C SER A 417 -33.47 6.89 0.49
N LEU A 418 -33.56 7.23 1.77
CA LEU A 418 -32.63 6.75 2.80
C LEU A 418 -32.54 5.21 2.83
N ARG A 419 -33.67 4.52 2.68
CA ARG A 419 -33.71 3.04 2.64
C ARG A 419 -32.90 2.50 1.46
N GLN A 420 -33.00 3.13 0.30
CA GLN A 420 -32.22 2.75 -0.88
C GLN A 420 -30.74 3.05 -0.68
N ALA A 421 -30.39 4.20 -0.13
CA ALA A 421 -29.01 4.54 0.19
C ALA A 421 -28.35 3.51 1.13
N LEU A 422 -29.04 3.15 2.22
CA LEU A 422 -28.57 2.13 3.16
C LEU A 422 -28.42 0.75 2.50
N LEU A 423 -29.40 0.33 1.68
CA LEU A 423 -29.31 -0.93 0.94
C LEU A 423 -28.11 -0.94 -0.02
N MET A 424 -27.91 0.15 -0.75
CA MET A 424 -26.76 0.32 -1.65
C MET A 424 -25.44 0.24 -0.88
N SER A 425 -25.33 0.90 0.28
CA SER A 425 -24.15 0.79 1.14
C SER A 425 -23.87 -0.66 1.55
N VAL A 426 -24.88 -1.43 1.94
CA VAL A 426 -24.72 -2.86 2.29
C VAL A 426 -24.23 -3.66 1.09
N VAL A 427 -24.82 -3.46 -0.10
CA VAL A 427 -24.41 -4.14 -1.33
C VAL A 427 -22.97 -3.78 -1.71
N LEU A 428 -22.57 -2.52 -1.61
CA LEU A 428 -21.20 -2.07 -1.90
C LEU A 428 -20.19 -2.65 -0.91
N LEU A 429 -20.52 -2.70 0.38
CA LEU A 429 -19.66 -3.32 1.39
C LEU A 429 -19.53 -4.83 1.16
N ALA A 430 -20.61 -5.54 0.85
CA ALA A 430 -20.56 -6.95 0.48
C ALA A 430 -19.69 -7.17 -0.78
N GLY A 431 -19.84 -6.33 -1.80
CA GLY A 431 -19.01 -6.34 -2.99
C GLY A 431 -17.53 -6.11 -2.67
N HIS A 432 -17.22 -5.18 -1.76
CA HIS A 432 -15.85 -4.92 -1.31
C HIS A 432 -15.20 -6.17 -0.67
N TYR A 433 -15.91 -6.84 0.24
CA TYR A 433 -15.43 -8.08 0.85
C TYR A 433 -15.28 -9.21 -0.17
N LEU A 434 -16.21 -9.34 -1.12
CA LEU A 434 -16.12 -10.34 -2.18
C LEU A 434 -14.89 -10.13 -3.08
N VAL A 435 -14.58 -8.87 -3.44
CA VAL A 435 -13.39 -8.56 -4.23
C VAL A 435 -12.10 -8.84 -3.43
N ASN A 436 -12.05 -8.50 -2.15
CA ASN A 436 -10.89 -8.82 -1.30
C ASN A 436 -10.69 -10.34 -1.16
N TYR A 437 -11.78 -11.10 -1.02
CA TYR A 437 -11.71 -12.57 -1.01
C TYR A 437 -11.26 -13.13 -2.37
N ALA A 438 -11.75 -12.59 -3.49
CA ALA A 438 -11.32 -13.00 -4.82
C ALA A 438 -9.82 -12.72 -5.05
N ALA A 439 -9.28 -11.66 -4.45
CA ALA A 439 -7.87 -11.29 -4.58
C ALA A 439 -6.91 -12.35 -4.02
N THR A 440 -7.31 -13.12 -3.01
CA THR A 440 -6.44 -14.16 -2.41
C THR A 440 -6.16 -15.33 -3.34
N PHE A 441 -6.98 -15.53 -4.39
CA PHE A 441 -6.75 -16.60 -5.38
C PHE A 441 -5.70 -16.24 -6.43
N VAL A 442 -5.27 -14.99 -6.50
CA VAL A 442 -4.30 -14.51 -7.49
C VAL A 442 -3.06 -13.86 -6.88
N SER A 443 -2.87 -13.98 -5.55
CA SER A 443 -1.76 -13.38 -4.81
C SER A 443 -0.38 -13.87 -5.26
N SER A 444 -0.29 -15.05 -5.88
CA SER A 444 0.97 -15.55 -6.48
C SER A 444 1.37 -14.81 -7.76
N SER A 445 0.44 -14.09 -8.40
CA SER A 445 0.67 -13.33 -9.63
C SER A 445 0.61 -11.83 -9.37
N GLY A 446 1.77 -11.17 -9.45
CA GLY A 446 1.86 -9.71 -9.31
C GLY A 446 0.99 -8.95 -10.32
N MET A 447 0.95 -9.39 -11.59
CA MET A 447 0.12 -8.75 -12.63
C MET A 447 -1.37 -8.86 -12.34
N LEU A 448 -1.88 -10.06 -11.99
CA LEU A 448 -3.32 -10.23 -11.69
C LEU A 448 -3.70 -9.51 -10.39
N SER A 449 -2.83 -9.56 -9.38
CA SER A 449 -3.02 -8.83 -8.13
C SER A 449 -3.09 -7.32 -8.38
N LEU A 450 -2.21 -6.77 -9.22
CA LEU A 450 -2.24 -5.37 -9.63
C LEU A 450 -3.55 -5.02 -10.36
N VAL A 451 -4.00 -5.86 -11.31
CA VAL A 451 -5.27 -5.64 -12.02
C VAL A 451 -6.44 -5.60 -11.04
N ILE A 452 -6.52 -6.51 -10.07
CA ILE A 452 -7.58 -6.50 -9.06
C ILE A 452 -7.49 -5.25 -8.19
N ASP A 453 -6.30 -4.84 -7.77
CA ASP A 453 -6.10 -3.66 -6.94
C ASP A 453 -6.54 -2.38 -7.68
N LEU A 454 -6.16 -2.22 -8.94
CA LEU A 454 -6.56 -1.10 -9.81
C LEU A 454 -8.07 -1.06 -10.08
N LEU A 455 -8.71 -2.22 -10.25
CA LEU A 455 -10.14 -2.31 -10.60
C LEU A 455 -11.07 -2.28 -9.38
N ARG A 456 -10.57 -2.56 -8.17
CA ARG A 456 -11.41 -2.71 -6.96
C ARG A 456 -12.35 -1.52 -6.72
N GLN A 457 -11.81 -0.31 -6.65
CA GLN A 457 -12.63 0.89 -6.42
C GLN A 457 -13.50 1.26 -7.63
N PRO A 458 -12.96 1.28 -8.88
CA PRO A 458 -13.78 1.50 -10.08
C PRO A 458 -14.99 0.57 -10.18
N LEU A 459 -14.84 -0.74 -9.92
CA LEU A 459 -15.95 -1.69 -9.98
C LEU A 459 -17.08 -1.32 -9.01
N LEU A 460 -16.74 -0.91 -7.79
CA LEU A 460 -17.71 -0.51 -6.78
C LEU A 460 -18.37 0.84 -7.10
N ILE A 461 -17.63 1.81 -7.64
CA ILE A 461 -18.19 3.07 -8.14
C ILE A 461 -19.15 2.81 -9.31
N GLY A 462 -18.77 1.93 -10.24
CA GLY A 462 -19.62 1.53 -11.35
C GLY A 462 -20.91 0.86 -10.86
N LEU A 463 -20.80 -0.07 -9.91
CA LEU A 463 -21.94 -0.73 -9.27
C LEU A 463 -22.87 0.28 -8.58
N PHE A 464 -22.32 1.25 -7.86
CA PHE A 464 -23.09 2.34 -7.25
C PHE A 464 -23.90 3.11 -8.31
N CYS A 465 -23.26 3.56 -9.39
CA CYS A 465 -23.94 4.28 -10.47
C CYS A 465 -24.99 3.45 -11.20
N LEU A 466 -24.74 2.14 -11.39
CA LEU A 466 -25.72 1.22 -11.96
C LEU A 466 -26.95 1.09 -11.06
N MET A 467 -26.75 0.91 -9.74
CA MET A 467 -27.85 0.83 -8.79
C MET A 467 -28.71 2.09 -8.81
N VAL A 468 -28.10 3.29 -8.77
CA VAL A 468 -28.84 4.57 -8.84
C VAL A 468 -29.70 4.63 -10.12
N ARG A 469 -29.16 4.17 -11.25
CA ARG A 469 -29.87 4.18 -12.54
C ARG A 469 -31.04 3.18 -12.61
N THR A 470 -30.93 2.05 -11.91
CA THR A 470 -31.94 0.98 -11.93
C THR A 470 -33.12 1.23 -11.00
N ILE A 471 -33.03 2.23 -10.12
CA ILE A 471 -34.16 2.69 -9.32
C ILE A 471 -35.21 3.24 -10.30
N LYS A 472 -36.33 2.51 -10.45
CA LYS A 472 -37.41 2.82 -11.39
C LYS A 472 -38.20 4.06 -10.94
N LEU A 473 -38.34 5.04 -11.84
CA LEU A 473 -39.58 5.46 -12.51
C LEU A 473 -40.82 4.73 -11.96
N ARG A 474 -41.32 5.11 -10.78
CA ARG A 474 -42.72 4.81 -10.45
C ARG A 474 -43.55 5.71 -11.37
N PRO A 475 -44.40 5.18 -12.28
CA PRO A 475 -45.35 6.03 -12.97
C PRO A 475 -46.16 6.73 -11.89
N ALA A 476 -46.31 8.05 -12.01
CA ALA A 476 -47.26 8.80 -11.20
C ALA A 476 -48.59 8.04 -11.27
N VAL A 477 -49.04 7.54 -10.11
CA VAL A 477 -50.40 7.03 -9.99
C VAL A 477 -51.28 8.24 -10.29
N LYS A 478 -51.84 8.29 -11.51
CA LYS A 478 -52.94 9.20 -11.81
C LYS A 478 -54.05 8.80 -10.87
N VAL A 479 -54.24 9.61 -9.82
CA VAL A 479 -55.48 9.60 -9.05
C VAL A 479 -56.55 10.02 -10.05
N ALA A 480 -57.42 9.07 -10.41
CA ALA A 480 -58.61 9.31 -11.20
C ALA A 480 -59.68 9.97 -10.33
#